data_AF-N8ZJL5-F1
#
_entry.id   AF-N8ZJL5-F1
#
_cell.length_a   1.000
_cell.length_b   1.000
_cell.length_c   1.000
_cell.angle_alpha   90.00
_cell.angle_beta   90.00
_cell.angle_gamma   90.00
#
_symmetry.space_group_name_H-M   'P 1'
#
loop_
_entity.id
_entity.type
_entity.pdbx_description
1 polymer ?
#
loop_
_entity_poly.entity_id
_entity_poly.type
_entity_poly.pdbx_seq_one_letter_code
_entity_poly.pdbx_strand_id
1 'polypeptide(L)'
;MAEATQNSKSNQILGGILVFGMLFFAFNKGIDWWSSNKLIKQNDERIAFALKNNDANKCAVISNAISMANTLTDQKALDRYKKISVENYCTSPNDIDPYESAAFAEKEAKKQTPQVPYVQRYYSENDTTAKLNLVQFAKVVSNTYPALKIHFPKDASVIKFSPNDVDPNVEYVKFNNWFNVKISRKENTDDWKAFSVSVYNQNSYEESKVSAFNTCKLIWDNIDNRVRPEIDDLIKRVENYEKDGSKAMTQQIRQGYFIELDASHYNDGYPVTCLIAIDKK
;
A
#
# COMPACT_ATOMS: atom_id res chain seq x y z
N MET A 1 65.56 1.00 17.64
CA MET A 1 66.50 0.81 16.51
C MET A 1 65.78 -0.09 15.53
N ALA A 2 65.11 0.52 14.56
CA ALA A 2 65.64 0.99 13.28
C ALA A 2 65.20 -0.04 12.22
N GLU A 3 64.12 0.27 11.51
CA GLU A 3 64.12 0.86 10.16
C GLU A 3 64.28 -0.24 9.11
N ALA A 4 63.19 -0.65 8.46
CA ALA A 4 62.55 0.08 7.36
C ALA A 4 63.42 0.09 6.11
N THR A 5 63.24 -0.93 5.27
CA THR A 5 63.62 -0.92 3.86
C THR A 5 62.62 -0.05 3.12
N GLN A 6 63.09 1.05 2.53
CA GLN A 6 62.29 1.95 1.70
C GLN A 6 62.84 1.99 0.26
N ASN A 7 61.89 2.13 -0.67
CA ASN A 7 61.98 2.57 -2.08
C ASN A 7 62.41 1.52 -3.12
N SER A 8 61.68 1.34 -4.22
CA SER A 8 61.15 2.39 -5.11
C SER A 8 59.78 2.08 -5.72
N LYS A 9 59.00 3.14 -5.93
CA LYS A 9 57.65 3.24 -6.47
C LYS A 9 57.58 3.04 -7.99
N SER A 10 56.35 2.72 -8.43
CA SER A 10 55.53 3.45 -9.42
C SER A 10 55.31 2.82 -10.80
N ASN A 11 54.00 2.69 -11.09
CA ASN A 11 53.33 2.70 -12.40
C ASN A 11 53.42 1.39 -13.21
N GLN A 12 52.35 0.82 -13.76
CA GLN A 12 51.06 1.40 -14.14
C GLN A 12 50.02 0.29 -14.32
N ILE A 13 48.85 0.52 -13.73
CA ILE A 13 47.58 -0.15 -14.00
C ILE A 13 47.13 0.33 -15.39
N LEU A 14 47.19 -0.52 -16.42
CA LEU A 14 46.61 -0.24 -17.75
C LEU A 14 46.26 -1.56 -18.47
N GLY A 15 45.45 -2.40 -17.82
CA GLY A 15 45.02 -3.70 -18.34
C GLY A 15 43.51 -3.96 -18.25
N GLY A 16 42.69 -2.91 -18.16
CA GLY A 16 41.26 -3.05 -17.84
C GLY A 16 40.31 -2.04 -18.50
N ILE A 17 40.71 -1.42 -19.61
CA ILE A 17 39.85 -0.49 -20.38
C ILE A 17 40.03 -0.78 -21.88
N LEU A 18 39.59 -1.94 -22.36
CA LEU A 18 39.49 -2.19 -23.80
C LEU A 18 38.47 -3.30 -24.18
N VAL A 19 37.51 -3.58 -23.29
CA VAL A 19 36.33 -4.44 -23.60
C VAL A 19 35.01 -3.68 -23.46
N PHE A 20 34.99 -2.48 -22.88
CA PHE A 20 33.80 -1.60 -22.86
C PHE A 20 33.68 -0.67 -24.08
N GLY A 21 34.69 -0.62 -24.95
CA GLY A 21 34.70 0.26 -26.14
C GLY A 21 34.02 -0.29 -27.40
N MET A 22 33.72 -1.59 -27.47
CA MET A 22 33.12 -2.22 -28.67
C MET A 22 31.63 -2.52 -28.57
N LEU A 23 30.93 -1.96 -27.58
CA LEU A 23 29.46 -1.86 -27.56
C LEU A 23 28.93 -0.48 -27.99
N PHE A 24 29.82 0.49 -28.21
CA PHE A 24 29.44 1.87 -28.58
C PHE A 24 29.52 2.21 -30.08
N PHE A 25 30.07 1.34 -30.92
CA PHE A 25 30.30 1.63 -32.34
C PHE A 25 29.35 0.93 -33.34
N ALA A 26 28.30 0.28 -32.86
CA ALA A 26 27.25 -0.30 -33.71
C ALA A 26 26.01 0.62 -33.91
N PHE A 27 26.08 1.90 -33.52
CA PHE A 27 25.00 2.88 -33.73
C PHE A 27 25.33 3.97 -34.75
N ASN A 28 26.22 3.69 -35.70
CA ASN A 28 26.56 4.66 -36.75
C ASN A 28 26.20 4.11 -38.14
N LYS A 29 24.90 3.89 -38.37
CA LYS A 29 24.22 3.88 -39.68
C LYS A 29 22.69 3.77 -39.53
N GLY A 30 22.06 4.92 -39.31
CA GLY A 30 20.86 5.33 -40.05
C GLY A 30 19.59 4.47 -39.99
N ILE A 31 19.04 4.26 -38.79
CA ILE A 31 17.58 4.14 -38.61
C ILE A 31 17.23 5.09 -37.45
N ASP A 32 16.72 6.27 -37.78
CA ASP A 32 16.36 7.33 -36.85
C ASP A 32 15.04 6.99 -36.10
N TRP A 33 15.12 5.94 -35.28
CA TRP A 33 14.01 5.45 -34.46
C TRP A 33 13.84 6.24 -33.15
N TRP A 34 14.78 7.14 -32.86
CA TRP A 34 14.94 7.83 -31.57
C TRP A 34 15.05 9.36 -31.69
N SER A 35 14.59 9.99 -32.78
CA SER A 35 14.51 11.45 -32.77
C SER A 35 13.51 11.87 -31.69
N SER A 36 13.93 12.71 -30.73
CA SER A 36 13.10 13.13 -29.59
C SER A 36 11.74 13.66 -30.05
N ASN A 37 11.70 14.38 -31.18
CA ASN A 37 10.47 14.87 -31.81
C ASN A 37 9.50 13.75 -32.20
N LYS A 38 9.99 12.61 -32.70
CA LYS A 38 9.16 11.45 -33.07
C LYS A 38 8.57 10.77 -31.84
N LEU A 39 9.36 10.66 -30.76
CA LEU A 39 8.91 10.07 -29.50
C LEU A 39 7.86 10.95 -28.80
N ILE A 40 8.07 12.26 -28.77
CA ILE A 40 7.09 13.22 -28.23
C ILE A 40 5.79 13.16 -29.03
N LYS A 41 5.87 13.16 -30.37
CA LYS A 41 4.68 13.05 -31.23
C LYS A 41 3.89 11.76 -30.98
N GLN A 42 4.58 10.62 -30.84
CA GLN A 42 3.92 9.34 -30.55
C GLN A 42 3.21 9.36 -29.19
N ASN A 43 3.79 10.00 -28.17
CA ASN A 43 3.12 10.13 -26.88
C ASN A 43 1.94 11.11 -26.92
N ASP A 44 2.03 12.20 -27.67
CA ASP A 44 0.90 13.11 -27.89
C ASP A 44 -0.28 12.35 -28.53
N GLU A 45 -0.03 11.49 -29.52
CA GLU A 45 -1.05 10.64 -30.17
C GLU A 45 -1.64 9.60 -29.21
N ARG A 46 -0.81 8.93 -28.40
CA ARG A 46 -1.26 7.94 -27.41
C ARG A 46 -2.11 8.57 -26.31
N ILE A 47 -1.72 9.75 -25.82
CA ILE A 47 -2.49 10.51 -24.85
C ILE A 47 -3.83 10.93 -25.47
N ALA A 48 -3.82 11.52 -26.66
CA ALA A 48 -5.05 11.94 -27.34
C ALA A 48 -6.01 10.77 -27.55
N PHE A 49 -5.50 9.60 -27.95
CA PHE A 49 -6.28 8.38 -28.09
C PHE A 49 -6.86 7.91 -26.75
N ALA A 50 -6.04 7.82 -25.69
CA ALA A 50 -6.47 7.39 -24.38
C ALA A 50 -7.54 8.31 -23.78
N LEU A 51 -7.39 9.63 -23.97
CA LEU A 51 -8.36 10.63 -23.50
C LEU A 51 -9.67 10.56 -24.29
N LYS A 52 -9.61 10.50 -25.63
CA LYS A 52 -10.79 10.44 -26.50
C LYS A 52 -11.67 9.21 -26.22
N ASN A 53 -11.05 8.09 -25.88
CA ASN A 53 -11.76 6.83 -25.62
C ASN A 53 -12.06 6.58 -24.13
N ASN A 54 -11.74 7.53 -23.25
CA ASN A 54 -11.81 7.36 -21.79
C ASN A 54 -11.18 6.04 -21.32
N ASP A 55 -9.98 5.74 -21.84
CA ASP A 55 -9.24 4.52 -21.55
C ASP A 55 -8.95 4.42 -20.04
N ALA A 56 -9.21 3.25 -19.44
CA ALA A 56 -8.91 2.97 -18.04
C ALA A 56 -7.43 3.18 -17.70
N ASN A 57 -6.54 3.08 -18.69
CA ASN A 57 -5.09 3.23 -18.54
C ASN A 57 -4.57 4.64 -18.86
N LYS A 58 -5.44 5.64 -19.09
CA LYS A 58 -5.03 7.00 -19.48
C LYS A 58 -3.97 7.61 -18.56
N CYS A 59 -4.06 7.37 -17.26
CA CYS A 59 -3.08 7.90 -16.29
C CYS A 59 -1.72 7.20 -16.37
N ALA A 60 -1.67 5.91 -16.69
CA ALA A 60 -0.40 5.22 -16.95
C ALA A 60 0.27 5.75 -18.23
N VAL A 61 -0.51 6.02 -19.27
CA VAL A 61 -0.01 6.60 -20.53
C VAL A 61 0.56 8.01 -20.29
N ILE A 62 -0.14 8.85 -19.54
CA ILE A 62 0.32 10.21 -19.20
C ILE A 62 1.56 10.18 -18.30
N SER A 63 1.60 9.32 -17.27
CA SER A 63 2.77 9.16 -16.38
C SER A 63 4.03 8.70 -17.13
N ASN A 64 3.87 7.74 -18.05
CA ASN A 64 4.97 7.30 -18.92
C ASN A 64 5.48 8.43 -19.82
N ALA A 65 4.59 9.27 -20.34
CA ALA A 65 4.96 10.42 -21.15
C ALA A 65 5.73 11.49 -20.34
N ILE A 66 5.34 11.74 -19.08
CA ILE A 66 6.06 12.62 -18.14
C ILE A 66 7.48 12.08 -17.89
N SER A 67 7.61 10.80 -17.54
CA SER A 67 8.90 10.15 -17.30
C SER A 67 9.81 10.24 -18.52
N MET A 68 9.26 10.02 -19.72
CA MET A 68 10.00 10.11 -20.97
C MET A 68 10.42 11.55 -21.30
N ALA A 69 9.53 12.54 -21.15
CA ALA A 69 9.87 13.95 -21.39
C ALA A 69 10.97 14.44 -20.44
N ASN A 70 10.94 13.99 -19.18
CA ASN A 70 11.98 14.25 -18.19
C ASN A 70 13.31 13.62 -18.59
N THR A 71 13.29 12.37 -19.09
CA THR A 71 14.49 11.65 -19.57
C THR A 71 15.09 12.31 -20.82
N LEU A 72 14.24 12.82 -21.71
CA LEU A 72 14.66 13.52 -22.94
C LEU A 72 15.03 14.99 -22.69
N THR A 73 14.89 15.49 -21.46
CA THR A 73 15.10 16.90 -21.09
C THR A 73 14.26 17.89 -21.92
N ASP A 74 13.10 17.45 -22.42
CA ASP A 74 12.17 18.30 -23.19
C ASP A 74 11.18 18.98 -22.23
N GLN A 75 11.54 20.19 -21.79
CA GLN A 75 10.76 20.94 -20.81
C GLN A 75 9.36 21.29 -21.34
N LYS A 76 9.23 21.59 -22.62
CA LYS A 76 7.94 21.97 -23.24
C LYS A 76 6.98 20.79 -23.28
N ALA A 77 7.48 19.58 -23.53
CA ALA A 77 6.70 18.35 -23.44
C ALA A 77 6.37 18.00 -21.99
N LEU A 78 7.33 18.15 -21.08
CA LEU A 78 7.14 17.88 -19.65
C LEU A 78 6.03 18.75 -19.04
N ASP A 79 6.06 20.05 -19.28
CA ASP A 79 5.05 20.99 -18.76
C ASP A 79 3.66 20.68 -19.34
N ARG A 80 3.60 20.36 -20.65
CA ARG A 80 2.37 19.94 -21.31
C ARG A 80 1.79 18.66 -20.71
N TYR A 81 2.60 17.63 -20.47
CA TYR A 81 2.13 16.36 -19.91
C TYR A 81 1.72 16.49 -18.44
N LYS A 82 2.43 17.31 -17.65
CA LYS A 82 2.02 17.65 -16.28
C LYS A 82 0.66 18.34 -16.27
N LYS A 83 0.46 19.33 -17.14
CA LYS A 83 -0.85 20.00 -17.29
C LYS A 83 -1.96 19.03 -17.68
N ILE A 84 -1.72 18.19 -18.69
CA ILE A 84 -2.69 17.16 -19.12
C ILE A 84 -2.99 16.19 -17.97
N SER A 85 -1.98 15.82 -17.17
CA SER A 85 -2.16 14.97 -15.99
C SER A 85 -3.10 15.60 -14.96
N VAL A 86 -2.92 16.88 -14.65
CA VAL A 86 -3.78 17.63 -13.72
C VAL A 86 -5.21 17.72 -14.27
N GLU A 87 -5.38 18.08 -15.54
CA GLU A 87 -6.70 18.22 -16.19
C GLU A 87 -7.48 16.90 -16.25
N ASN A 88 -6.79 15.76 -16.21
CA ASN A 88 -7.39 14.42 -16.33
C ASN A 88 -7.31 13.59 -15.04
N TYR A 89 -7.01 14.23 -13.90
CA TYR A 89 -6.96 13.60 -12.57
C TYR A 89 -5.95 12.44 -12.46
N CYS A 90 -4.79 12.60 -13.10
CA CYS A 90 -3.71 11.60 -13.13
C CYS A 90 -2.52 11.93 -12.22
N THR A 91 -2.58 13.03 -11.45
CA THR A 91 -1.53 13.48 -10.51
C THR A 91 -2.02 13.48 -9.06
N SER A 92 -1.08 13.19 -8.14
CA SER A 92 -1.26 13.39 -6.70
C SER A 92 -1.13 14.88 -6.36
N PRO A 93 -1.85 15.42 -5.34
CA PRO A 93 -1.75 16.82 -4.91
C PRO A 93 -0.33 17.30 -4.54
N ASN A 94 0.61 16.38 -4.35
CA ASN A 94 1.96 16.66 -3.88
C ASN A 94 2.96 17.00 -5.00
N ASP A 95 2.56 16.94 -6.28
CA ASP A 95 3.41 17.25 -7.44
C ASP A 95 3.09 18.62 -8.09
N ILE A 96 2.24 19.43 -7.45
CA ILE A 96 1.75 20.73 -7.94
C ILE A 96 2.56 21.86 -7.29
N ASP A 97 2.99 22.84 -8.09
CA ASP A 97 3.60 24.09 -7.60
C ASP A 97 2.71 24.72 -6.50
N PRO A 98 3.27 25.16 -5.36
CA PRO A 98 2.50 25.71 -4.25
C PRO A 98 1.56 26.88 -4.64
N TYR A 99 1.83 27.63 -5.71
CA TYR A 99 0.91 28.66 -6.19
C TYR A 99 -0.30 28.12 -6.98
N GLU A 100 -0.16 26.99 -7.68
CA GLU A 100 -1.29 26.28 -8.32
C GLU A 100 -2.08 25.43 -7.31
N SER A 101 -1.44 25.03 -6.19
CA SER A 101 -2.06 24.27 -5.09
C SER A 101 -3.21 25.00 -4.40
N ALA A 102 -3.16 26.34 -4.32
CA ALA A 102 -4.20 27.14 -3.66
C ALA A 102 -5.47 27.22 -4.50
N ALA A 103 -5.32 27.41 -5.82
CA ALA A 103 -6.45 27.39 -6.76
C ALA A 103 -7.02 25.96 -6.93
N PHE A 104 -6.18 24.93 -6.80
CA PHE A 104 -6.57 23.52 -6.78
C PHE A 104 -7.34 23.15 -5.50
N ALA A 105 -6.87 23.56 -4.32
CA ALA A 105 -7.55 23.35 -3.04
C ALA A 105 -8.93 24.03 -2.99
N GLU A 106 -9.07 25.23 -3.56
CA GLU A 106 -10.35 25.94 -3.62
C GLU A 106 -11.36 25.30 -4.59
N LYS A 107 -10.87 24.62 -5.65
CA LYS A 107 -11.70 23.84 -6.58
C LYS A 107 -12.04 22.45 -6.05
N GLU A 108 -11.12 21.78 -5.34
CA GLU A 108 -11.31 20.49 -4.66
C GLU A 108 -12.33 20.61 -3.51
N ALA A 109 -12.27 21.68 -2.71
CA ALA A 109 -13.26 21.97 -1.68
C ALA A 109 -14.69 22.17 -2.25
N LYS A 110 -14.79 22.50 -3.55
CA LYS A 110 -16.07 22.63 -4.28
C LYS A 110 -16.45 21.38 -5.10
N LYS A 111 -15.59 20.34 -5.17
CA LYS A 111 -15.81 19.12 -5.98
C LYS A 111 -15.81 17.79 -5.22
N GLN A 112 -15.33 17.72 -3.98
CA GLN A 112 -15.68 16.57 -3.14
C GLN A 112 -17.18 16.61 -2.88
N THR A 113 -17.92 15.71 -3.51
CA THR A 113 -19.19 15.29 -2.91
C THR A 113 -18.82 14.83 -1.51
N PRO A 114 -19.33 15.44 -0.43
CA PRO A 114 -18.94 15.06 0.92
C PRO A 114 -19.15 13.55 1.04
N GLN A 115 -18.05 12.79 1.16
CA GLN A 115 -18.16 11.35 1.39
C GLN A 115 -18.92 11.20 2.69
N VAL A 116 -20.15 10.69 2.59
CA VAL A 116 -20.99 10.49 3.76
C VAL A 116 -20.22 9.58 4.71
N PRO A 117 -19.91 10.03 5.94
CA PRO A 117 -19.25 9.20 6.93
C PRO A 117 -20.01 7.89 7.08
N TYR A 118 -19.30 6.79 7.31
CA TYR A 118 -19.98 5.56 7.67
C TYR A 118 -20.77 5.80 8.95
N VAL A 119 -22.09 5.69 8.86
CA VAL A 119 -22.97 5.72 10.03
C VAL A 119 -23.18 4.28 10.43
N GLN A 120 -22.57 3.91 11.55
CA GLN A 120 -22.83 2.62 12.15
C GLN A 120 -24.33 2.48 12.38
N ARG A 121 -24.88 1.36 11.91
CA ARG A 121 -26.24 0.94 12.22
C ARG A 121 -26.18 -0.37 12.97
N TYR A 122 -27.26 -0.68 13.67
CA TYR A 122 -27.45 -2.01 14.23
C TYR A 122 -27.81 -2.99 13.11
N TYR A 123 -27.13 -4.14 13.08
CA TYR A 123 -27.36 -5.23 12.14
C TYR A 123 -28.05 -6.39 12.86
N SER A 124 -29.14 -6.86 12.26
CA SER A 124 -29.87 -8.07 12.65
C SER A 124 -29.24 -9.32 12.00
N GLU A 125 -29.57 -10.51 12.50
CA GLU A 125 -29.00 -11.77 12.00
C GLU A 125 -29.20 -11.98 10.49
N ASN A 126 -30.30 -11.49 9.92
CA ASN A 126 -30.65 -11.67 8.51
C ASN A 126 -30.14 -10.54 7.60
N ASP A 127 -29.55 -9.47 8.16
CA ASP A 127 -28.99 -8.39 7.35
C ASP A 127 -27.80 -8.90 6.51
N THR A 128 -27.59 -8.29 5.34
CA THR A 128 -26.34 -8.51 4.60
C THR A 128 -25.13 -8.00 5.41
N THR A 129 -23.92 -8.38 5.00
CA THR A 129 -22.67 -7.78 5.52
C THR A 129 -22.71 -6.26 5.45
N ALA A 130 -22.03 -5.60 6.38
CA ALA A 130 -21.83 -4.17 6.36
C ALA A 130 -21.16 -3.73 5.05
N LYS A 131 -21.75 -2.71 4.41
CA LYS A 131 -21.25 -2.15 3.15
C LYS A 131 -20.54 -0.84 3.46
N LEU A 132 -19.22 -0.87 3.33
CA LEU A 132 -18.33 0.28 3.48
C LEU A 132 -17.30 0.19 2.38
N ASN A 133 -16.91 1.33 1.81
CA ASN A 133 -15.75 1.39 0.95
C ASN A 133 -14.45 1.40 1.79
N LEU A 134 -13.32 1.26 1.13
CA LEU A 134 -12.01 1.19 1.77
C LEU A 134 -11.69 2.43 2.64
N VAL A 135 -12.04 3.63 2.16
CA VAL A 135 -11.79 4.90 2.89
C VAL A 135 -12.68 5.02 4.13
N GLN A 136 -13.94 4.60 4.02
CA GLN A 136 -14.87 4.53 5.15
C GLN A 136 -14.37 3.56 6.22
N PHE A 137 -13.90 2.37 5.82
CA PHE A 137 -13.29 1.42 6.75
C PHE A 137 -12.08 2.06 7.44
N ALA A 138 -11.17 2.63 6.65
CA ALA A 138 -9.98 3.27 7.18
C ALA A 138 -10.30 4.39 8.19
N LYS A 139 -11.37 5.15 7.93
CA LYS A 139 -11.84 6.19 8.85
C LYS A 139 -12.37 5.61 10.16
N VAL A 140 -13.07 4.48 10.13
CA VAL A 140 -13.48 3.77 11.35
C VAL A 140 -12.25 3.39 12.17
N VAL A 141 -11.23 2.77 11.55
CA VAL A 141 -10.00 2.39 12.25
C VAL A 141 -9.27 3.60 12.83
N SER A 142 -9.12 4.70 12.07
CA SER A 142 -8.53 5.94 12.57
C SER A 142 -9.30 6.55 13.75
N ASN A 143 -10.63 6.44 13.76
CA ASN A 143 -11.44 6.97 14.86
C ASN A 143 -11.33 6.08 16.11
N THR A 144 -11.26 4.76 15.94
CA THR A 144 -11.07 3.80 17.04
C THR A 144 -9.65 3.89 17.63
N TYR A 145 -8.64 4.13 16.79
CA TYR A 145 -7.23 4.20 17.17
C TYR A 145 -6.55 5.47 16.60
N PRO A 146 -6.84 6.66 17.17
CA PRO A 146 -6.35 7.94 16.63
C PRO A 146 -4.84 8.13 16.76
N ALA A 147 -4.18 7.36 17.64
CA ALA A 147 -2.73 7.40 17.82
C ALA A 147 -1.96 6.66 16.72
N LEU A 148 -2.62 5.83 15.92
CA LEU A 148 -1.96 5.10 14.83
C LEU A 148 -1.79 5.98 13.61
N LYS A 149 -0.60 5.93 13.02
CA LYS A 149 -0.31 6.54 11.73
C LYS A 149 -0.96 5.70 10.64
N ILE A 150 -1.82 6.33 9.85
CA ILE A 150 -2.39 5.74 8.64
C ILE A 150 -1.43 5.91 7.46
N HIS A 151 -1.26 4.85 6.68
CA HIS A 151 -0.50 4.86 5.44
C HIS A 151 -1.35 4.35 4.28
N PHE A 152 -1.51 5.21 3.27
CA PHE A 152 -2.12 4.87 2.00
C PHE A 152 -1.01 4.58 0.99
N PRO A 153 -0.95 3.36 0.43
CA PRO A 153 -0.04 3.08 -0.68
C PRO A 153 -0.52 3.80 -1.94
N LYS A 154 0.38 4.00 -2.91
CA LYS A 154 0.09 4.77 -4.15
C LYS A 154 -1.10 4.24 -4.95
N ASP A 155 -1.37 2.94 -4.86
CA ASP A 155 -2.44 2.22 -5.55
C ASP A 155 -3.69 2.00 -4.67
N ALA A 156 -3.64 2.49 -3.42
CA ALA A 156 -4.63 2.27 -2.37
C ALA A 156 -5.05 0.79 -2.24
N SER A 157 -4.15 -0.17 -2.52
CA SER A 157 -4.47 -1.59 -2.48
C SER A 157 -4.51 -2.14 -1.06
N VAL A 158 -3.63 -1.67 -0.18
CA VAL A 158 -3.55 -2.08 1.23
C VAL A 158 -3.26 -0.88 2.12
N ILE A 159 -4.27 -0.36 2.80
CA ILE A 159 -4.08 0.65 3.84
C ILE A 159 -3.47 -0.02 5.07
N LYS A 160 -2.41 0.57 5.62
CA LYS A 160 -1.75 0.10 6.84
C LYS A 160 -1.92 1.12 7.96
N PHE A 161 -2.06 0.65 9.19
CA PHE A 161 -2.01 1.45 10.40
C PHE A 161 -0.91 0.89 11.30
N SER A 162 -0.04 1.78 11.77
CA SER A 162 1.11 1.39 12.59
C SER A 162 1.40 2.46 13.64
N PRO A 163 2.12 2.14 14.72
CA PRO A 163 2.62 3.13 15.66
C PRO A 163 3.43 4.24 14.96
N ASN A 164 3.44 5.44 15.54
CA ASN A 164 4.04 6.62 14.90
C ASN A 164 5.55 6.51 14.66
N ASP A 165 6.24 5.70 15.46
CA ASP A 165 7.66 5.41 15.42
C ASP A 165 8.04 4.32 14.40
N VAL A 166 7.05 3.68 13.75
CA VAL A 166 7.28 2.64 12.75
C VAL A 166 7.14 3.21 11.33
N ASP A 167 8.16 2.98 10.49
CA ASP A 167 8.10 3.32 9.07
C ASP A 167 7.07 2.42 8.35
N PRO A 168 6.12 2.98 7.59
CA PRO A 168 5.05 2.22 6.95
C PRO A 168 5.52 1.22 5.86
N ASN A 169 6.74 1.39 5.36
CA ASN A 169 7.36 0.50 4.38
C ASN A 169 8.09 -0.67 5.03
N VAL A 170 8.29 -0.65 6.35
CA VAL A 170 8.92 -1.75 7.06
C VAL A 170 8.01 -2.97 6.98
N GLU A 171 8.63 -4.10 6.63
CA GLU A 171 8.01 -5.41 6.69
C GLU A 171 8.21 -6.02 8.06
N TYR A 172 7.36 -6.99 8.40
CA TYR A 172 7.50 -7.71 9.66
C TYR A 172 8.84 -8.45 9.72
N VAL A 173 9.55 -8.30 10.83
CA VAL A 173 10.77 -9.04 11.14
C VAL A 173 10.48 -9.96 12.31
N LYS A 174 10.84 -11.25 12.16
CA LYS A 174 10.60 -12.25 13.20
C LYS A 174 11.21 -11.86 14.54
N PHE A 175 10.53 -12.25 15.61
CA PHE A 175 10.95 -12.02 17.00
C PHE A 175 11.03 -10.54 17.42
N ASN A 176 10.67 -9.59 16.56
CA ASN A 176 10.61 -8.18 16.91
C ASN A 176 9.19 -7.75 17.23
N ASN A 177 9.07 -6.82 18.17
CA ASN A 177 7.79 -6.20 18.50
C ASN A 177 7.12 -5.65 17.23
N TRP A 178 5.84 -5.94 17.08
CA TRP A 178 5.08 -5.59 15.89
C TRP A 178 3.64 -5.29 16.25
N PHE A 179 3.12 -4.24 15.63
CA PHE A 179 1.70 -3.93 15.66
C PHE A 179 1.31 -3.38 14.30
N ASN A 180 0.33 -4.00 13.66
CA ASN A 180 -0.17 -3.52 12.38
C ASN A 180 -1.65 -3.85 12.21
N VAL A 181 -2.42 -2.88 11.71
CA VAL A 181 -3.75 -3.12 11.16
C VAL A 181 -3.71 -2.90 9.65
N LYS A 182 -4.21 -3.84 8.86
CA LYS A 182 -4.26 -3.73 7.40
C LYS A 182 -5.70 -3.84 6.90
N ILE A 183 -6.01 -3.05 5.87
CA ILE A 183 -7.25 -3.15 5.11
C ILE A 183 -6.88 -3.24 3.64
N SER A 184 -7.23 -4.34 3.00
CA SER A 184 -6.99 -4.57 1.58
C SER A 184 -8.24 -4.27 0.76
N ARG A 185 -8.02 -3.73 -0.44
CA ARG A 185 -9.05 -3.41 -1.42
C ARG A 185 -9.37 -4.64 -2.27
N LYS A 186 -10.61 -4.75 -2.71
CA LYS A 186 -10.98 -5.64 -3.80
C LYS A 186 -10.42 -5.08 -5.11
N GLU A 187 -9.89 -5.96 -5.95
CA GLU A 187 -9.26 -5.55 -7.20
C GLU A 187 -10.25 -4.75 -8.06
N ASN A 188 -9.80 -3.58 -8.53
CA ASN A 188 -10.57 -2.68 -9.41
C ASN A 188 -11.91 -2.17 -8.83
N THR A 189 -12.11 -2.18 -7.51
CA THR A 189 -13.28 -1.54 -6.87
C THR A 189 -12.85 -0.65 -5.71
N ASP A 190 -13.77 0.13 -5.15
CA ASP A 190 -13.55 0.90 -3.92
C ASP A 190 -13.87 0.09 -2.66
N ASP A 191 -14.33 -1.16 -2.83
CA ASP A 191 -14.71 -2.01 -1.71
C ASP A 191 -13.48 -2.60 -1.03
N TRP A 192 -13.57 -2.80 0.27
CA TRP A 192 -12.59 -3.61 0.97
C TRP A 192 -12.79 -5.10 0.68
N LYS A 193 -11.73 -5.88 0.86
CA LYS A 193 -11.69 -7.34 0.65
C LYS A 193 -11.38 -8.08 1.94
N ALA A 194 -10.32 -7.66 2.63
CA ALA A 194 -9.87 -8.28 3.87
C ALA A 194 -9.26 -7.24 4.81
N PHE A 195 -9.47 -7.48 6.11
CA PHE A 195 -8.99 -6.72 7.24
C PHE A 195 -8.15 -7.66 8.11
N SER A 196 -7.01 -7.19 8.63
CA SER A 196 -6.23 -7.96 9.59
C SER A 196 -5.62 -7.10 10.69
N VAL A 197 -5.57 -7.63 11.90
CA VAL A 197 -4.76 -7.12 13.01
C VAL A 197 -3.66 -8.14 13.28
N SER A 198 -2.41 -7.71 13.32
CA SER A 198 -1.26 -8.56 13.65
C SER A 198 -0.43 -7.93 14.77
N VAL A 199 -0.25 -8.66 15.86
CA VAL A 199 0.51 -8.20 17.03
C VAL A 199 1.56 -9.23 17.44
N TYR A 200 2.78 -8.76 17.65
CA TYR A 200 3.85 -9.53 18.27
C TYR A 200 4.45 -8.71 19.41
N ASN A 201 4.45 -9.27 20.61
CA ASN A 201 5.18 -8.74 21.75
C ASN A 201 6.19 -9.81 22.16
N GLN A 202 7.47 -9.52 22.01
CA GLN A 202 8.57 -10.45 22.26
C GLN A 202 8.58 -11.01 23.69
N ASN A 203 7.97 -10.30 24.63
CA ASN A 203 7.99 -10.66 26.05
C ASN A 203 6.79 -11.51 26.46
N SER A 204 5.72 -11.55 25.67
CA SER A 204 4.47 -12.18 26.11
C SER A 204 3.57 -12.62 24.96
N TYR A 205 3.38 -13.93 24.89
CA TYR A 205 2.40 -14.58 24.04
C TYR A 205 0.98 -14.12 24.35
N GLU A 206 0.63 -14.13 25.63
CA GLU A 206 -0.71 -13.76 26.09
C GLU A 206 -1.02 -12.29 25.82
N GLU A 207 -0.05 -11.38 25.99
CA GLU A 207 -0.25 -9.98 25.61
C GLU A 207 -0.45 -9.81 24.10
N SER A 208 0.30 -10.58 23.28
CA SER A 208 0.13 -10.57 21.81
C SER A 208 -1.28 -11.04 21.42
N LYS A 209 -1.74 -12.14 22.03
CA LYS A 209 -3.06 -12.74 21.79
C LYS A 209 -4.20 -11.81 22.21
N VAL A 210 -4.15 -11.33 23.45
CA VAL A 210 -5.15 -10.40 24.01
C VAL A 210 -5.18 -9.10 23.20
N SER A 211 -4.03 -8.54 22.85
CA SER A 211 -3.95 -7.30 22.07
C SER A 211 -4.54 -7.47 20.66
N ALA A 212 -4.10 -8.48 19.90
CA ALA A 212 -4.59 -8.72 18.54
C ALA A 212 -6.11 -8.93 18.52
N PHE A 213 -6.63 -9.79 19.39
CA PHE A 213 -8.05 -10.14 19.40
C PHE A 213 -8.93 -9.00 19.91
N ASN A 214 -8.53 -8.28 20.97
CA ASN A 214 -9.30 -7.14 21.46
C ASN A 214 -9.30 -5.97 20.49
N THR A 215 -8.17 -5.69 19.81
CA THR A 215 -8.13 -4.69 18.75
C THR A 215 -9.06 -5.05 17.59
N CYS A 216 -9.09 -6.32 17.20
CA CYS A 216 -10.01 -6.81 16.19
C CYS A 216 -11.48 -6.56 16.60
N LYS A 217 -11.86 -6.96 17.82
CA LYS A 217 -13.21 -6.74 18.36
C LYS A 217 -13.59 -5.27 18.39
N LEU A 218 -12.73 -4.41 18.92
CA LEU A 218 -13.04 -2.99 19.10
C LEU A 218 -13.28 -2.27 17.77
N ILE A 219 -12.53 -2.62 16.72
CA ILE A 219 -12.76 -2.08 15.37
C ILE A 219 -14.11 -2.56 14.84
N TRP A 220 -14.40 -3.86 14.95
CA TRP A 220 -15.62 -4.45 14.41
C TRP A 220 -16.89 -4.08 15.18
N ASP A 221 -16.77 -3.75 16.48
CA ASP A 221 -17.84 -3.14 17.27
C ASP A 221 -18.35 -1.84 16.66
N ASN A 222 -17.52 -1.12 15.89
CA ASN A 222 -17.88 0.12 15.21
C ASN A 222 -18.30 -0.09 13.75
N ILE A 223 -18.35 -1.34 13.28
CA ILE A 223 -18.68 -1.71 11.90
C ILE A 223 -19.96 -2.55 11.86
N ASP A 224 -19.94 -3.71 12.50
CA ASP A 224 -21.02 -4.70 12.47
C ASP A 224 -21.08 -5.44 13.82
N ASN A 225 -22.10 -5.12 14.62
CA ASN A 225 -22.25 -5.62 16.00
C ASN A 225 -22.35 -7.16 16.09
N ARG A 226 -22.61 -7.85 14.97
CA ARG A 226 -22.71 -9.31 14.94
C ARG A 226 -21.36 -10.00 14.93
N VAL A 227 -20.28 -9.29 14.57
CA VAL A 227 -18.95 -9.89 14.42
C VAL A 227 -18.27 -10.10 15.78
N ARG A 228 -18.54 -9.25 16.77
CA ARG A 228 -17.91 -9.36 18.10
C ARG A 228 -18.23 -10.69 18.81
N PRO A 229 -19.50 -11.16 18.91
CA PRO A 229 -19.80 -12.48 19.46
C PRO A 229 -19.08 -13.62 18.75
N GLU A 230 -18.96 -13.54 17.42
CA GLU A 230 -18.25 -14.54 16.62
C GLU A 230 -16.75 -14.59 16.97
N ILE A 231 -16.11 -13.43 17.16
CA ILE A 231 -14.72 -13.39 17.63
C ILE A 231 -14.62 -13.97 19.06
N ASP A 232 -15.51 -13.59 19.97
CA ASP A 232 -15.48 -14.08 21.36
C ASP A 232 -15.61 -15.62 21.42
N ASP A 233 -16.42 -16.23 20.55
CA ASP A 233 -16.53 -17.69 20.46
C ASP A 233 -15.28 -18.34 19.86
N LEU A 234 -14.65 -17.73 18.86
CA LEU A 234 -13.37 -18.21 18.34
C LEU A 234 -12.25 -18.13 19.38
N ILE A 235 -12.20 -17.07 20.21
CA ILE A 235 -11.22 -16.94 21.30
C ILE A 235 -11.32 -18.13 22.25
N LYS A 236 -12.54 -18.47 22.70
CA LYS A 236 -12.75 -19.64 23.58
C LYS A 236 -12.28 -20.94 22.93
N ARG A 237 -12.46 -21.10 21.61
CA ARG A 237 -11.97 -22.27 20.88
C ARG A 237 -10.44 -22.32 20.85
N VAL A 238 -9.78 -21.20 20.58
CA VAL A 238 -8.30 -21.11 20.65
C VAL A 238 -7.81 -21.51 22.03
N GLU A 239 -8.40 -20.95 23.09
CA GLU A 239 -8.03 -21.28 24.48
C GLU A 239 -8.22 -22.77 24.82
N ASN A 240 -9.27 -23.39 24.28
CA ASN A 240 -9.49 -24.83 24.47
C ASN A 240 -8.47 -25.66 23.67
N TYR A 241 -8.18 -25.29 22.42
CA TYR A 241 -7.17 -25.96 21.61
C TYR A 241 -5.79 -25.90 22.28
N GLU A 242 -5.43 -24.77 22.87
CA GLU A 242 -4.18 -24.63 23.63
C GLU A 242 -4.13 -25.58 24.83
N LYS A 243 -5.21 -25.66 25.61
CA LYS A 243 -5.32 -26.57 26.78
C LYS A 243 -5.20 -28.04 26.36
N ASP A 244 -5.71 -28.37 25.18
CA ASP A 244 -5.70 -29.73 24.63
C ASP A 244 -4.41 -30.04 23.84
N GLY A 245 -3.43 -29.13 23.80
CA GLY A 245 -2.17 -29.29 23.07
C GLY A 245 -2.31 -29.26 21.54
N SER A 246 -3.44 -28.76 21.04
CA SER A 246 -3.72 -28.54 19.62
C SER A 246 -3.19 -27.19 19.12
N LYS A 247 -3.21 -26.97 17.80
CA LYS A 247 -2.80 -25.69 17.22
C LYS A 247 -3.71 -24.56 17.70
N ALA A 248 -3.12 -23.46 18.15
CA ALA A 248 -3.80 -22.24 18.57
C ALA A 248 -4.34 -21.42 17.36
N MET A 249 -5.15 -22.06 16.51
CA MET A 249 -5.72 -21.46 15.31
C MET A 249 -7.15 -21.96 15.13
N THR A 250 -8.06 -21.08 14.71
CA THR A 250 -9.43 -21.44 14.35
C THR A 250 -10.00 -20.47 13.33
N GLN A 251 -11.00 -20.92 12.58
CA GLN A 251 -11.68 -20.12 11.58
C GLN A 251 -13.16 -20.47 11.49
N GLN A 252 -13.97 -19.55 11.00
CA GLN A 252 -15.36 -19.81 10.65
C GLN A 252 -15.90 -18.85 9.59
N ILE A 253 -16.96 -19.27 8.92
CA ILE A 253 -17.75 -18.43 8.02
C ILE A 253 -19.10 -18.14 8.66
N ARG A 254 -19.38 -16.86 8.92
CA ARG A 254 -20.61 -16.38 9.55
C ARG A 254 -20.96 -14.99 9.03
N GLN A 255 -22.25 -14.74 8.80
CA GLN A 255 -22.77 -13.44 8.37
C GLN A 255 -22.10 -12.85 7.11
N GLY A 256 -21.62 -13.71 6.20
CA GLY A 256 -20.91 -13.30 4.98
C GLY A 256 -19.46 -12.87 5.21
N TYR A 257 -18.92 -13.13 6.40
CA TYR A 257 -17.51 -12.96 6.73
C TYR A 257 -16.81 -14.29 6.91
N PHE A 258 -15.59 -14.40 6.40
CA PHE A 258 -14.60 -15.36 6.84
C PHE A 258 -13.81 -14.73 8.00
N ILE A 259 -13.82 -15.37 9.16
CA ILE A 259 -13.16 -14.89 10.39
C ILE A 259 -12.17 -15.94 10.83
N GLU A 260 -10.91 -15.55 11.01
CA GLU A 260 -9.81 -16.42 11.43
C GLU A 260 -9.02 -15.77 12.57
N LEU A 261 -8.73 -16.56 13.59
CA LEU A 261 -7.79 -16.23 14.66
C LEU A 261 -6.62 -17.23 14.59
N ASP A 262 -5.40 -16.72 14.44
CA ASP A 262 -4.20 -17.56 14.38
C ASP A 262 -3.13 -17.02 15.34
N ALA A 263 -2.80 -17.83 16.35
CA ALA A 263 -1.73 -17.61 17.30
C ALA A 263 -0.69 -18.76 17.26
N SER A 264 -0.86 -19.71 16.33
CA SER A 264 -0.15 -20.99 16.32
C SER A 264 1.34 -20.88 16.02
N HIS A 265 1.77 -19.77 15.41
CA HIS A 265 3.13 -19.53 14.97
C HIS A 265 3.90 -18.52 15.85
N TYR A 266 3.37 -18.16 17.03
CA TYR A 266 4.05 -17.20 17.91
C TYR A 266 5.47 -17.65 18.30
N ASN A 267 5.64 -18.92 18.69
CA ASN A 267 6.94 -19.47 19.06
C ASN A 267 7.93 -19.55 17.87
N ASP A 268 7.43 -19.51 16.64
CA ASP A 268 8.24 -19.44 15.41
C ASP A 268 8.64 -17.99 15.06
N GLY A 269 8.30 -17.04 15.94
CA GLY A 269 8.54 -15.62 15.79
C GLY A 269 7.63 -14.99 14.75
N TYR A 270 6.33 -15.33 14.73
CA TYR A 270 5.31 -14.68 13.90
C TYR A 270 4.20 -14.04 14.76
N PRO A 271 3.56 -12.96 14.31
CA PRO A 271 2.54 -12.27 15.10
C PRO A 271 1.28 -13.11 15.25
N VAL A 272 0.61 -12.93 16.39
CA VAL A 272 -0.78 -13.38 16.55
C VAL A 272 -1.67 -12.51 15.67
N THR A 273 -2.57 -13.13 14.91
CA THR A 273 -3.36 -12.46 13.88
C THR A 273 -4.86 -12.71 14.06
N CYS A 274 -5.65 -11.65 13.89
CA CYS A 274 -7.08 -11.72 13.61
C CYS A 274 -7.30 -11.28 12.17
N LEU A 275 -7.91 -12.12 11.34
CA LEU A 275 -8.21 -11.84 9.94
C LEU A 275 -9.72 -11.91 9.72
N ILE A 276 -10.30 -10.88 9.09
CA ILE A 276 -11.69 -10.86 8.67
C ILE A 276 -11.77 -10.47 7.20
N ALA A 277 -12.37 -11.32 6.38
CA ALA A 277 -12.53 -11.11 4.95
C ALA A 277 -13.98 -11.27 4.52
N ILE A 278 -14.34 -10.66 3.40
CA ILE A 278 -15.63 -10.94 2.74
C ILE A 278 -15.60 -12.39 2.24
N ASP A 279 -16.58 -13.18 2.68
CA ASP A 279 -16.77 -14.54 2.17
C ASP A 279 -17.24 -14.49 0.71
N LYS A 280 -16.53 -15.19 -0.16
CA LYS A 280 -16.91 -15.31 -1.57
C LYS A 280 -18.04 -16.33 -1.66
N LYS A 281 -19.29 -15.85 -1.66
CA LYS A 281 -20.38 -16.63 -2.22
C LYS A 281 -20.18 -16.84 -3.72
#